data_AF-A0A1Q9NL38-F1
#
_entry.id   AF-A0A1Q9NL38-F1
#
_cell.length_a   1.000
_cell.length_b   1.000
_cell.length_c   1.000
_cell.angle_alpha   90.00
_cell.angle_beta   90.00
_cell.angle_gamma   90.00
#
_symmetry.space_group_name_H-M   'P 1'
#
loop_
_entity.id
_entity.type
_entity.pdbx_description
1 polymer ?
#
loop_
_entity_poly.entity_id
_entity_poly.type
_entity_poly.pdbx_seq_one_letter_code
_entity_poly.pdbx_strand_id
1 'polypeptide(L)'
;MQTLRNRLLKEGITETYKKIALIEIIIILLLFFFFSIHFIFNTGFYTSDFVIVNFFVLFGVLFLNISTIIIRLRLNSKNSTRPLRMLSNILTSIGLLIIIFDFPFNLNEFGAFIPLIGEALSEFMVTNIPLIMQLLVFFFTMFGVYDAVLIYLFNRGINFDVQPENKKIKENSS
;
A
#
# COMPACT_ATOMS: atom_id res chain seq x y z
N MET A 1 26.22 -10.20 27.11
CA MET A 1 25.13 -10.98 26.46
C MET A 1 23.96 -10.12 25.97
N GLN A 2 23.43 -9.17 26.74
CA GLN A 2 22.28 -8.33 26.30
C GLN A 2 22.51 -7.58 24.97
N THR A 3 23.74 -7.15 24.70
CA THR A 3 24.11 -6.43 23.47
C THR A 3 24.04 -7.29 22.20
N LEU A 4 24.41 -8.57 22.26
CA LEU A 4 24.36 -9.49 21.12
C LEU A 4 22.92 -9.90 20.80
N ARG A 5 22.12 -10.21 21.82
CA ARG A 5 20.68 -10.49 21.69
C ARG A 5 19.92 -9.33 21.03
N ASN A 6 20.19 -8.09 21.45
CA ASN A 6 19.52 -6.92 20.88
C ASN A 6 19.91 -6.68 19.41
N ARG A 7 21.13 -7.03 19.00
CA ARG A 7 21.56 -6.96 17.58
C ARG A 7 20.86 -8.01 16.73
N LEU A 8 20.84 -9.27 17.19
CA LEU A 8 20.18 -10.37 16.48
C LEU A 8 18.67 -10.13 16.33
N LEU A 9 18.00 -9.61 17.35
CA LEU A 9 16.59 -9.24 17.27
C LEU A 9 16.35 -8.11 16.26
N LYS A 10 17.23 -7.10 16.23
CA LYS A 10 17.12 -5.98 15.28
C LYS A 10 17.34 -6.41 13.83
N GLU A 11 18.33 -7.28 13.59
CA GLU A 11 18.60 -7.85 12.28
C GLU A 11 17.43 -8.69 11.79
N GLY A 12 16.89 -9.56 12.66
CA GLY A 12 15.69 -10.34 12.35
C GLY A 12 14.47 -9.49 11.99
N ILE A 13 14.21 -8.42 12.76
CA ILE A 13 13.10 -7.48 12.48
C ILE A 13 13.33 -6.74 11.13
N THR A 14 14.58 -6.36 10.84
CA THR A 14 14.92 -5.63 9.60
C THR A 14 14.74 -6.51 8.38
N GLU A 15 15.16 -7.77 8.44
CA GLU A 15 15.00 -8.72 7.33
C GLU A 15 13.53 -9.09 7.10
N THR A 16 12.75 -9.33 8.15
CA THR A 16 11.30 -9.53 8.03
C THR A 16 10.63 -8.33 7.38
N TYR A 17 11.02 -7.12 7.78
CA TYR A 17 10.47 -5.89 7.21
C TYR A 17 10.76 -5.75 5.71
N LYS A 18 11.99 -6.03 5.26
CA LYS A 18 12.34 -6.03 3.84
C LYS A 18 11.56 -7.08 3.05
N LYS A 19 11.36 -8.27 3.60
CA LYS A 19 10.57 -9.34 2.96
C LYS A 19 9.12 -8.92 2.77
N ILE A 20 8.50 -8.33 3.79
CA ILE A 20 7.13 -7.79 3.70
C ILE A 20 7.05 -6.71 2.62
N ALA A 21 7.98 -5.76 2.62
CA ALA A 21 8.02 -4.69 1.62
C ALA A 21 8.18 -5.24 0.18
N LEU A 22 8.97 -6.30 0.00
CA LEU A 22 9.12 -6.95 -1.31
C LEU A 22 7.81 -7.61 -1.76
N ILE A 23 7.12 -8.30 -0.85
CA ILE A 23 5.80 -8.91 -1.14
C ILE A 23 4.80 -7.82 -1.52
N GLU A 24 4.74 -6.71 -0.79
CA GLU A 24 3.88 -5.57 -1.11
C GLU A 24 4.16 -5.02 -2.53
N ILE A 25 5.44 -4.82 -2.88
CA ILE A 25 5.82 -4.35 -4.22
C ILE A 25 5.37 -5.34 -5.30
N ILE A 26 5.58 -6.64 -5.10
CA ILE A 26 5.19 -7.68 -6.06
C ILE A 26 3.68 -7.67 -6.27
N ILE A 27 2.90 -7.55 -5.20
CA ILE A 27 1.44 -7.48 -5.28
C ILE A 27 0.99 -6.25 -6.08
N ILE A 28 1.57 -5.07 -5.81
CA ILE A 28 1.19 -3.85 -6.53
C ILE A 28 1.59 -3.94 -8.00
N LEU A 29 2.75 -4.52 -8.33
CA LEU A 29 3.17 -4.75 -9.71
C LEU A 29 2.25 -5.74 -10.43
N LEU A 30 1.79 -6.78 -9.75
CA LEU A 30 0.83 -7.74 -10.31
C LEU A 30 -0.50 -7.05 -10.62
N LEU A 31 -1.01 -6.23 -9.70
CA LEU A 31 -2.21 -5.43 -9.94
C LEU A 31 -2.01 -4.45 -11.10
N PHE A 32 -0.89 -3.74 -11.12
CA PHE A 32 -0.55 -2.82 -12.20
C PHE A 32 -0.54 -3.53 -13.55
N PHE A 33 0.10 -4.70 -13.64
CA PHE A 33 0.16 -5.49 -14.85
C PHE A 33 -1.21 -6.02 -15.27
N PHE A 34 -1.99 -6.54 -14.31
CA PHE A 34 -3.35 -7.00 -14.51
C PHE A 34 -4.21 -5.90 -15.15
N PHE A 35 -4.26 -4.71 -14.51
CA PHE A 35 -5.04 -3.58 -15.01
C PHE A 35 -4.52 -3.08 -16.36
N SER A 36 -3.20 -3.06 -16.57
CA SER A 36 -2.60 -2.64 -17.84
C SER A 36 -2.96 -3.56 -19.01
N ILE A 37 -2.92 -4.88 -18.80
CA ILE A 37 -3.32 -5.85 -19.83
C ILE A 37 -4.76 -5.62 -20.25
N HIS A 38 -5.67 -5.53 -19.27
CA HIS A 38 -7.08 -5.36 -19.56
C HIS A 38 -7.37 -4.04 -20.29
N PHE A 39 -6.52 -3.03 -20.10
CA PHE A 39 -6.64 -1.72 -20.75
C PHE A 39 -6.10 -1.77 -22.18
N ILE A 40 -4.90 -2.33 -22.37
CA ILE A 40 -4.22 -2.41 -23.68
C ILE A 40 -4.97 -3.34 -24.63
N PHE A 41 -5.41 -4.50 -24.15
CA PHE A 41 -6.06 -5.51 -24.97
C PHE A 41 -7.58 -5.33 -25.09
N ASN A 42 -8.13 -4.28 -24.47
CA ASN A 42 -9.56 -3.97 -24.49
C ASN A 42 -10.43 -5.20 -24.26
N THR A 43 -10.17 -5.91 -23.16
CA THR A 43 -10.80 -7.21 -22.89
C THR A 43 -12.26 -7.10 -22.44
N GLY A 44 -12.88 -5.92 -22.55
CA GLY A 44 -14.23 -5.64 -22.03
C GLY A 44 -14.30 -5.38 -20.53
N PHE A 45 -13.18 -5.52 -19.80
CA PHE A 45 -13.13 -5.29 -18.34
C PHE A 45 -13.31 -3.82 -17.97
N TYR A 46 -12.85 -2.87 -18.79
CA TYR A 46 -13.16 -1.46 -18.60
C TYR A 46 -14.44 -1.11 -19.34
N THR A 47 -15.39 -0.50 -18.64
CA THR A 47 -16.62 0.02 -19.23
C THR A 47 -16.35 1.29 -20.06
N SER A 48 -17.32 1.71 -20.87
CA SER A 48 -17.26 2.98 -21.62
C SER A 48 -17.11 4.21 -20.74
N ASP A 49 -17.48 4.10 -19.46
CA ASP A 49 -17.42 5.18 -18.48
C ASP A 49 -16.02 5.31 -17.84
N PHE A 50 -15.09 4.42 -18.19
CA PHE A 50 -13.69 4.53 -17.77
C PHE A 50 -12.97 5.70 -18.46
N VAL A 51 -13.12 6.89 -17.88
CA VAL A 51 -12.49 8.11 -18.37
C VAL A 51 -11.05 8.27 -17.90
N ILE A 52 -10.33 9.23 -18.50
CA ILE A 52 -8.92 9.51 -18.20
C ILE A 52 -8.65 9.83 -16.72
N VAL A 53 -9.64 10.40 -16.01
CA VAL A 53 -9.53 10.65 -14.56
C VAL A 53 -9.40 9.33 -13.79
N ASN A 54 -10.22 8.33 -14.14
CA ASN A 54 -10.20 7.01 -13.52
C ASN A 54 -8.85 6.31 -13.77
N PHE A 55 -8.28 6.49 -14.96
CA PHE A 55 -6.92 6.03 -15.28
C PHE A 55 -5.88 6.66 -14.35
N PHE A 56 -5.84 8.00 -14.25
CA PHE A 56 -4.85 8.68 -13.40
C PHE A 56 -5.01 8.33 -11.92
N VAL A 57 -6.24 8.16 -11.44
CA VAL A 57 -6.52 7.75 -10.08
C VAL A 57 -6.00 6.34 -9.83
N LEU A 58 -6.37 5.36 -10.67
CA LEU A 58 -5.97 3.96 -10.50
C LEU A 58 -4.45 3.80 -10.57
N PHE A 59 -3.84 4.24 -11.67
CA PHE A 59 -2.41 4.05 -11.89
C PHE A 59 -1.55 4.98 -11.00
N GLY A 60 -2.04 6.17 -10.70
CA GLY A 60 -1.39 7.11 -9.79
C GLY A 60 -1.31 6.56 -8.37
N VAL A 61 -2.41 5.97 -7.86
CA VAL A 61 -2.42 5.31 -6.54
C VAL A 61 -1.44 4.14 -6.49
N LEU A 62 -1.43 3.27 -7.51
CA LEU A 62 -0.48 2.15 -7.57
C LEU A 62 0.98 2.64 -7.56
N PHE A 63 1.27 3.67 -8.36
CA PHE A 63 2.61 4.25 -8.45
C PHE A 63 3.07 4.92 -7.14
N LEU A 64 2.18 5.66 -6.49
CA LEU A 64 2.47 6.30 -5.21
C LEU A 64 2.74 5.28 -4.10
N ASN A 65 1.98 4.19 -4.06
CA ASN A 65 2.21 3.12 -3.08
C ASN A 65 3.59 2.46 -3.27
N ILE A 66 3.97 2.12 -4.51
CA ILE A 66 5.33 1.60 -4.80
C ILE A 66 6.40 2.62 -4.39
N SER A 67 6.23 3.88 -4.78
CA SER A 67 7.19 4.95 -4.49
C SER A 67 7.41 5.12 -2.99
N THR A 68 6.33 5.04 -2.21
CA THR A 68 6.37 5.12 -0.74
C THR A 68 7.16 3.98 -0.12
N ILE A 69 6.97 2.75 -0.60
CA ILE A 69 7.71 1.58 -0.12
C ILE A 69 9.20 1.72 -0.45
N ILE A 70 9.55 2.10 -1.69
CA ILE A 70 10.95 2.28 -2.11
C ILE A 70 11.65 3.35 -1.27
N ILE A 71 11.00 4.49 -1.07
CA ILE A 71 11.55 5.60 -0.26
C ILE A 71 11.76 5.15 1.19
N ARG A 72 10.84 4.36 1.75
CA ARG A 72 10.96 3.82 3.10
C ARG A 72 12.11 2.81 3.24
N LEU A 73 12.30 1.95 2.25
CA LEU A 73 13.44 1.04 2.20
C LEU A 73 14.78 1.79 2.12
N ARG A 74 14.83 2.94 1.42
CA ARG A 74 16.03 3.77 1.29
C ARG A 74 16.35 4.58 2.55
N LEU A 75 15.35 5.24 3.13
CA LEU A 75 15.57 6.18 4.23
C LEU A 75 15.80 5.49 5.57
N ASN A 76 15.41 4.22 5.71
CA ASN A 76 15.56 3.41 6.93
C ASN A 76 15.04 4.09 8.22
N SER A 77 14.23 5.14 8.08
CA SER A 77 13.61 5.92 9.14
C SER A 77 12.10 5.88 8.96
N LYS A 78 11.42 5.45 10.02
CA LYS A 78 9.96 5.41 10.04
C LYS A 78 9.38 6.81 10.06
N ASN A 79 10.02 7.76 10.74
CA ASN A 79 9.53 9.12 10.93
C ASN A 79 9.60 9.96 9.64
N SER A 80 10.74 9.93 8.93
CA SER A 80 10.91 10.71 7.69
C SER A 80 9.97 10.27 6.57
N THR A 81 9.44 9.05 6.63
CA THR A 81 8.51 8.52 5.61
C THR A 81 7.04 8.63 6.00
N ARG A 82 6.70 9.09 7.22
CA ARG A 82 5.30 9.21 7.65
C ARG A 82 4.47 10.16 6.79
N PRO A 83 4.95 11.36 6.40
CA PRO A 83 4.13 12.26 5.58
C PRO A 83 3.76 11.64 4.24
N LEU A 84 4.70 10.91 3.63
CA LEU A 84 4.47 10.23 2.37
C LEU A 84 3.51 9.05 2.53
N ARG A 85 3.62 8.27 3.61
CA ARG A 85 2.67 7.19 3.94
C ARG A 85 1.27 7.71 4.18
N MET A 86 1.13 8.78 4.96
CA MET A 86 -0.14 9.47 5.18
C MET A 86 -0.78 9.88 3.86
N LEU A 87 -0.01 10.55 2.99
CA LEU A 87 -0.49 10.99 1.68
C LEU A 87 -0.90 9.81 0.79
N SER A 88 -0.07 8.76 0.72
CA SER A 88 -0.37 7.55 -0.05
C SER A 88 -1.66 6.87 0.44
N ASN A 89 -1.85 6.76 1.75
CA ASN A 89 -3.04 6.17 2.36
C ASN A 89 -4.30 6.98 2.04
N ILE A 90 -4.25 8.31 2.19
CA ILE A 90 -5.39 9.20 1.90
C ILE A 90 -5.76 9.12 0.41
N LEU A 91 -4.77 9.22 -0.49
CA LEU A 91 -5.02 9.13 -1.93
C LEU A 91 -5.53 7.75 -2.34
N THR A 92 -5.04 6.68 -1.70
CA THR A 92 -5.57 5.32 -1.92
C THR A 92 -7.03 5.23 -1.49
N SER A 93 -7.39 5.75 -0.31
CA SER A 93 -8.79 5.79 0.13
C SER A 93 -9.68 6.57 -0.83
N ILE A 94 -9.24 7.75 -1.28
CA ILE A 94 -9.99 8.57 -2.25
C ILE A 94 -10.14 7.82 -3.58
N GLY A 95 -9.05 7.20 -4.07
CA GLY A 95 -9.10 6.46 -5.32
C GLY A 95 -10.02 5.25 -5.26
N LEU A 96 -9.98 4.51 -4.15
CA LEU A 96 -10.92 3.41 -3.91
C LEU A 96 -12.37 3.90 -3.83
N LEU A 97 -12.64 5.05 -3.18
CA LEU A 97 -13.98 5.62 -3.15
C LEU A 97 -14.48 6.00 -4.54
N ILE A 98 -13.66 6.65 -5.36
CA ILE A 98 -14.00 6.97 -6.76
C ILE A 98 -14.35 5.69 -7.52
N ILE A 99 -13.53 4.65 -7.39
CA ILE A 99 -13.78 3.36 -8.03
C ILE A 99 -15.05 2.69 -7.49
N ILE A 100 -15.38 2.79 -6.19
CA ILE A 100 -16.62 2.21 -5.66
C ILE A 100 -17.86 2.90 -6.23
N PHE A 101 -17.85 4.23 -6.36
CA PHE A 101 -19.04 4.99 -6.79
C PHE A 101 -19.25 4.99 -8.30
N ASP A 102 -18.17 5.03 -9.07
CA ASP A 102 -18.21 5.11 -10.54
C ASP A 102 -17.94 3.74 -11.20
N PHE A 103 -17.91 2.66 -10.38
CA PHE A 103 -17.39 1.31 -10.65
C PHE A 103 -17.30 0.94 -12.13
N PRO A 104 -16.20 1.35 -12.80
CA PRO A 104 -16.14 1.32 -14.25
C PRO A 104 -15.62 -0.03 -14.75
N PHE A 105 -15.80 -1.10 -13.95
CA PHE A 105 -15.28 -2.44 -14.23
C PHE A 105 -16.40 -3.43 -14.50
N ASN A 106 -16.33 -4.12 -15.63
CA ASN A 106 -17.19 -5.27 -15.94
C ASN A 106 -16.54 -6.54 -15.39
N LEU A 107 -16.93 -6.92 -14.17
CA LEU A 107 -16.40 -8.09 -13.48
C LEU A 107 -16.84 -9.42 -14.09
N ASN A 108 -17.85 -9.43 -14.97
CA ASN A 108 -18.26 -10.64 -15.68
C ASN A 108 -17.14 -11.17 -16.59
N GLU A 109 -16.31 -10.27 -17.11
CA GLU A 109 -15.15 -10.62 -17.93
C GLU A 109 -13.99 -11.22 -17.11
N PHE A 110 -14.06 -11.13 -15.78
CA PHE A 110 -13.02 -11.69 -14.89
C PHE A 110 -13.00 -13.23 -14.92
N GLY A 111 -14.17 -13.85 -15.05
CA GLY A 111 -14.33 -15.30 -15.09
C GLY A 111 -14.06 -15.91 -16.47
N ALA A 112 -14.11 -15.12 -17.54
CA ALA A 112 -14.04 -15.61 -18.92
C ALA A 112 -12.73 -16.37 -19.23
N PHE A 113 -11.66 -16.11 -18.49
CA PHE A 113 -10.36 -16.75 -18.68
C PHE A 113 -10.18 -18.10 -17.95
N ILE A 114 -11.13 -18.51 -17.08
CA ILE A 114 -11.00 -19.74 -16.27
C ILE A 114 -12.26 -20.62 -16.43
N PRO A 115 -12.31 -21.58 -17.38
CA PRO A 115 -13.54 -22.28 -17.76
C PRO A 115 -14.22 -23.11 -16.66
N LEU A 116 -13.46 -23.57 -15.64
CA LEU A 116 -13.97 -24.52 -14.65
C LEU A 116 -14.48 -23.85 -13.35
N ILE A 117 -13.99 -22.64 -13.06
CA ILE A 117 -14.26 -21.90 -11.81
C ILE A 117 -14.71 -20.46 -12.11
N GLY A 118 -14.65 -20.02 -13.36
CA GLY A 118 -14.82 -18.63 -13.79
C GLY A 118 -16.17 -18.05 -13.42
N GLU A 119 -17.27 -18.79 -13.59
CA GLU A 119 -18.61 -18.32 -13.21
C GLU A 119 -18.73 -18.10 -11.69
N ALA A 120 -18.30 -19.08 -10.89
CA ALA A 120 -18.31 -18.97 -9.43
C ALA A 120 -17.37 -17.87 -8.92
N LEU A 121 -16.21 -17.71 -9.54
CA LEU A 121 -15.25 -16.65 -9.24
C LEU A 121 -15.83 -15.28 -9.61
N SER A 122 -16.47 -15.16 -10.77
CA SER A 122 -17.12 -13.94 -11.24
C SER A 122 -18.25 -13.54 -10.30
N GLU A 123 -19.14 -14.47 -9.95
CA GLU A 123 -20.22 -14.24 -8.99
C GLU A 123 -19.68 -13.83 -7.61
N PHE A 124 -18.64 -14.52 -7.13
CA PHE A 124 -17.95 -14.16 -5.90
C PHE A 124 -17.40 -12.74 -5.98
N MET A 125 -16.73 -12.38 -7.08
CA MET A 125 -16.13 -11.06 -7.26
C MET A 125 -17.20 -9.96 -7.35
N VAL A 126 -18.25 -10.14 -8.16
CA VAL A 126 -19.37 -9.20 -8.26
C VAL A 126 -20.01 -8.96 -6.90
N THR A 127 -20.22 -10.01 -6.12
CA THR A 127 -20.88 -9.93 -4.82
C THR A 127 -19.98 -9.31 -3.75
N ASN A 128 -18.69 -9.65 -3.73
CA ASN A 128 -17.81 -9.33 -2.60
C ASN A 128 -16.86 -8.16 -2.86
N ILE A 129 -16.55 -7.80 -4.11
CA ILE A 129 -15.63 -6.69 -4.41
C ILE A 129 -16.08 -5.38 -3.75
N PRO A 130 -17.36 -4.94 -3.83
CA PRO A 130 -17.77 -3.71 -3.17
C PRO A 130 -17.47 -3.71 -1.66
N LEU A 131 -17.74 -4.83 -0.98
CA LEU A 131 -17.44 -5.00 0.45
C LEU A 131 -15.93 -4.98 0.71
N ILE A 132 -15.14 -5.70 -0.09
CA ILE A 132 -13.67 -5.73 0.04
C ILE A 132 -13.11 -4.32 -0.16
N MET A 133 -13.58 -3.57 -1.16
CA MET A 133 -13.12 -2.21 -1.41
C MET A 133 -13.52 -1.26 -0.28
N GLN A 134 -14.73 -1.39 0.29
CA GLN A 134 -15.15 -0.62 1.47
C GLN A 134 -14.25 -0.90 2.69
N LEU A 135 -13.92 -2.17 2.94
CA LEU A 135 -12.99 -2.54 4.01
C LEU A 135 -11.60 -1.94 3.76
N LEU A 136 -11.10 -1.99 2.52
CA LEU A 136 -9.82 -1.36 2.17
C LEU A 136 -9.86 0.15 2.40
N VAL A 137 -10.92 0.86 1.97
CA VAL A 137 -11.11 2.29 2.25
C VAL A 137 -11.03 2.56 3.75
N PHE A 138 -11.72 1.76 4.57
CA PHE A 138 -11.69 1.90 6.02
C PHE A 138 -10.26 1.76 6.56
N PHE A 139 -9.54 0.70 6.18
CA PHE A 139 -8.18 0.47 6.65
C PHE A 139 -7.19 1.55 6.20
N PHE A 140 -7.19 1.94 4.93
CA PHE A 140 -6.31 2.99 4.44
C PHE A 140 -6.59 4.33 5.11
N THR A 141 -7.86 4.65 5.36
CA THR A 141 -8.24 5.87 6.09
C THR A 141 -7.73 5.83 7.53
N MET A 142 -7.93 4.71 8.23
CA MET A 142 -7.44 4.51 9.59
C MET A 142 -5.91 4.62 9.68
N PHE A 143 -5.18 4.01 8.75
CA PHE A 143 -3.71 4.13 8.69
C PHE A 143 -3.24 5.54 8.35
N GLY A 144 -3.96 6.25 7.47
CA GLY A 144 -3.70 7.65 7.16
C GLY A 144 -3.85 8.55 8.39
N VAL A 145 -4.96 8.40 9.13
CA VAL A 145 -5.19 9.12 10.39
C VAL A 145 -4.13 8.77 11.44
N TYR A 146 -3.79 7.49 11.56
CA TYR A 146 -2.73 7.04 12.47
C TYR A 146 -1.38 7.72 12.16
N ASP A 147 -0.97 7.75 10.88
CA ASP A 147 0.28 8.41 10.49
C ASP A 147 0.19 9.93 10.72
N ALA A 148 -0.98 10.56 10.51
CA ALA A 148 -1.20 11.99 10.81
C ALA A 148 -1.04 12.31 12.31
N VAL A 149 -1.65 11.51 13.18
CA VAL A 149 -1.51 11.63 14.64
C VAL A 149 -0.04 11.49 15.05
N LEU A 150 0.64 10.51 14.48
CA LEU A 150 2.05 10.26 14.74
C LEU A 150 2.98 11.40 14.27
N ILE A 151 2.66 12.07 13.15
CA ILE A 151 3.35 13.28 12.70
C ILE A 151 3.09 14.43 13.67
N TYR A 152 1.84 14.63 14.09
CA TYR A 152 1.47 15.67 15.04
C TYR A 152 2.22 15.53 16.37
N LEU A 153 2.26 14.32 16.94
CA LEU A 153 2.98 14.03 18.18
C LEU A 153 4.50 14.21 18.02
N PHE A 154 5.07 13.83 16.87
CA PHE A 154 6.48 14.06 16.57
C PHE A 154 6.83 15.55 16.53
N ASN A 155 5.99 16.38 15.90
CA ASN A 155 6.17 17.83 15.87
C ASN A 155 6.06 18.49 17.26
N ARG A 156 5.44 17.81 18.24
CA ARG A 156 5.39 18.21 19.65
C ARG A 156 6.59 17.71 20.47
N GLY A 157 7.57 17.06 19.83
CA GLY A 157 8.78 16.56 20.48
C GLY A 157 8.67 15.12 21.01
N ILE A 158 7.56 14.42 20.76
CA ILE A 158 7.41 13.02 21.17
C ILE A 158 8.01 12.13 20.09
N ASN A 159 9.21 11.63 20.36
CA ASN A 159 9.93 10.78 19.42
C ASN A 159 9.59 9.29 19.64
N PHE A 160 8.96 8.66 18.64
CA PHE A 160 8.60 7.24 18.66
C PHE A 160 9.63 6.35 17.98
N ASP A 161 10.68 6.94 17.40
CA ASP A 161 11.83 6.14 17.00
C ASP A 161 12.58 5.77 18.28
N VAL A 162 12.56 4.48 18.62
CA VAL A 162 13.56 3.89 19.51
C VAL A 162 14.89 4.04 18.77
N GLN A 163 15.52 5.20 18.89
CA GLN A 163 16.91 5.32 18.48
C GLN A 163 17.69 4.33 19.33
N PRO A 164 18.45 3.42 18.71
CA PRO A 164 19.39 2.63 19.48
C PRO A 164 20.31 3.61 20.19
N GLU A 165 20.45 3.41 21.49
CA GLU A 165 21.22 4.16 22.49
C GLU A 165 22.73 4.33 22.17
N ASN A 166 23.14 4.13 20.92
CA ASN A 166 24.52 4.13 20.47
C ASN A 166 25.06 5.51 20.08
N LYS A 167 24.26 6.59 20.08
CA LYS A 167 24.79 7.93 19.80
C LYS A 167 25.48 8.57 21.01
N LYS A 168 25.09 8.22 22.25
CA LYS A 168 25.71 8.76 23.47
C LYS A 168 27.02 8.08 23.86
N ILE A 169 27.31 6.89 23.35
CA ILE A 169 28.56 6.18 23.70
C ILE A 169 29.77 6.73 22.93
N LYS A 170 29.58 7.31 21.74
CA LYS A 170 30.68 7.90 20.96
C LYS A 170 31.11 9.30 21.40
N GLU A 171 30.27 10.03 22.14
CA GLU A 171 30.62 11.37 22.65
C GLU A 171 31.35 11.32 24.00
N ASN A 172 31.31 10.19 24.71
CA ASN A 172 32.02 10.01 25.99
C ASN A 172 33.33 9.22 25.85
N SER A 173 33.77 8.91 24.62
CA SER A 173 34.99 8.15 24.35
C SER A 173 36.04 8.93 23.55
N SER A 174 35.91 10.27 23.49
CA SER A 174 36.87 11.19 22.86
C SER A 174 37.40 12.16 23.88
#